data_AF-A0A8T5Q705-F1
#
_entry.id   AF-A0A8T5Q705-F1
#
_cell.length_a   1.000
_cell.length_b   1.000
_cell.length_c   1.000
_cell.angle_alpha   90.00
_cell.angle_beta   90.00
_cell.angle_gamma   90.00
#
_symmetry.space_group_name_H-M   'P 1'
#
loop_
_entity.id
_entity.type
_entity.pdbx_description
1 polymer ?
#
loop_
_entity_poly.entity_id
_entity_poly.type
_entity_poly.pdbx_seq_one_letter_code
_entity_poly.pdbx_strand_id
1 'polypeptide(L)'
;MGRNSELVNLLIIIAILVGGWLVINNVKITYRTMPSEDDSLYCKDGSLYQRRGIFYAFSEMADSMKCIDYVDSVSVRYCEGDKVMLKCKASIYSRFFKQKGIGLFD
;
A
#
# COMPACT_ATOMS: atom_id res chain seq x y z
N MET A 1 -14.93 -41.58 11.55
CA MET A 1 -14.84 -40.49 10.55
C MET A 1 -15.57 -39.28 11.12
N GLY A 2 -14.88 -38.25 11.60
CA GLY A 2 -15.57 -37.10 12.23
C GLY A 2 -14.65 -35.99 12.75
N ARG A 3 -13.44 -36.33 13.17
CA ARG A 3 -12.47 -35.35 13.68
C ARG A 3 -11.91 -34.41 12.60
N ASN A 4 -11.76 -34.92 11.37
CA ASN A 4 -11.23 -34.12 10.26
C ASN A 4 -12.26 -33.13 9.70
N SER A 5 -13.55 -33.47 9.71
CA SER A 5 -14.61 -32.57 9.24
C SER A 5 -14.83 -31.39 10.21
N GLU A 6 -14.70 -31.61 11.51
CA GLU A 6 -14.76 -30.52 12.50
C GLU A 6 -13.56 -29.58 12.41
N LEU A 7 -12.35 -30.13 12.20
CA LEU A 7 -11.16 -29.32 11.97
C LEU A 7 -11.27 -28.48 10.70
N VAL A 8 -11.81 -29.04 9.61
CA VAL A 8 -12.03 -28.30 8.37
C VAL A 8 -13.06 -27.18 8.57
N ASN A 9 -14.18 -27.45 9.24
CA ASN A 9 -15.18 -26.43 9.55
C ASN A 9 -14.62 -25.31 10.42
N LEU A 10 -13.81 -25.65 11.43
CA LEU A 10 -13.15 -24.67 12.29
C LEU A 10 -12.19 -23.78 11.49
N LEU A 11 -11.42 -24.36 10.57
CA LEU A 11 -10.53 -23.60 9.69
C LEU A 11 -11.29 -22.65 8.77
N ILE A 12 -12.44 -23.06 8.26
CA ILE A 12 -13.31 -22.20 7.44
C ILE A 12 -13.82 -21.01 8.27
N ILE A 13 -14.28 -21.25 9.51
CA ILE A 13 -14.75 -20.19 10.41
C ILE A 13 -13.62 -19.21 10.72
N ILE A 14 -12.42 -19.72 11.02
CA ILE A 14 -11.24 -18.88 11.27
C ILE A 14 -10.90 -18.04 10.04
N ALA A 15 -10.93 -18.63 8.84
CA ALA A 15 -10.67 -17.91 7.60
C ALA A 15 -11.68 -16.78 7.35
N ILE A 16 -12.96 -17.01 7.63
CA ILE A 16 -14.01 -15.99 7.52
C ILE A 16 -13.80 -14.87 8.54
N LEU A 17 -13.50 -15.20 9.80
CA LEU A 17 -13.26 -14.22 10.85
C LEU A 17 -12.03 -13.36 10.56
N VAL A 18 -10.91 -13.98 10.16
CA VAL A 18 -9.68 -13.27 9.77
C VAL A 18 -9.93 -12.43 8.52
N GLY A 19 -10.60 -12.98 7.51
CA GLY A 19 -10.95 -12.27 6.29
C GLY A 19 -11.81 -11.03 6.58
N GLY A 20 -12.89 -11.21 7.34
CA GLY A 20 -13.79 -10.14 7.75
C GLY A 20 -13.09 -9.07 8.58
N TRP A 21 -12.23 -9.47 9.53
CA TRP A 21 -11.44 -8.53 10.32
C TRP A 21 -10.49 -7.70 9.44
N LEU A 22 -9.82 -8.32 8.46
CA LEU A 22 -8.94 -7.60 7.53
C LEU A 22 -9.70 -6.58 6.67
N VAL A 23 -10.94 -6.89 6.27
CA VAL A 23 -11.82 -5.96 5.53
C VAL A 23 -12.24 -4.80 6.42
N ILE A 24 -12.76 -5.08 7.62
CA ILE A 24 -13.25 -4.06 8.56
C ILE A 24 -12.13 -3.08 8.94
N ASN A 25 -10.91 -3.57 9.12
CA ASN A 25 -9.77 -2.75 9.52
C ASN A 25 -9.01 -2.12 8.34
N ASN A 26 -9.47 -2.31 7.09
CA ASN A 26 -8.82 -1.77 5.88
C ASN A 26 -7.30 -1.98 5.87
N VAL A 27 -6.86 -3.20 6.15
CA VAL A 27 -5.43 -3.50 6.27
C VAL A 27 -4.75 -3.37 4.91
N LYS A 28 -3.89 -2.35 4.77
CA LYS A 28 -3.12 -2.08 3.56
C LYS A 28 -1.75 -2.74 3.60
N ILE A 29 -1.44 -3.49 2.56
CA ILE A 29 -0.18 -4.23 2.40
C ILE A 29 0.66 -3.53 1.35
N THR A 30 1.97 -3.47 1.58
CA THR A 30 2.91 -2.94 0.60
C THR A 30 3.02 -3.90 -0.58
N TYR A 31 2.78 -3.41 -1.80
CA TYR A 31 2.91 -4.22 -3.01
C TYR A 31 4.04 -3.77 -3.92
N ARG A 32 4.52 -2.54 -3.77
CA ARG A 32 5.63 -1.97 -4.53
C ARG A 32 6.43 -1.01 -3.66
N THR A 33 7.75 -1.04 -3.82
CA THR A 33 8.67 -0.05 -3.28
C THR A 33 9.53 0.51 -4.41
N MET A 34 9.81 1.81 -4.39
CA MET A 34 10.63 2.47 -5.40
C MET A 34 11.36 3.67 -4.79
N PRO A 35 12.50 4.11 -5.35
CA PRO A 35 13.13 5.35 -4.92
C PRO A 35 12.21 6.54 -5.19
N SER A 36 12.15 7.48 -4.25
CA SER A 36 11.52 8.78 -4.50
C SER A 36 12.49 9.66 -5.28
N GLU A 37 12.01 10.28 -6.35
CA GLU A 37 12.81 11.23 -7.17
C GLU A 37 12.61 12.68 -6.69
N ASP A 38 12.05 12.87 -5.50
CA ASP A 38 11.81 14.20 -4.95
C ASP A 38 13.06 14.74 -4.26
N ASP A 39 13.83 15.56 -4.99
CA ASP A 39 15.03 16.26 -4.50
C ASP A 39 14.73 17.21 -3.32
N SER A 40 13.45 17.50 -3.04
CA SER A 40 13.06 18.31 -1.89
C SER A 40 13.00 17.49 -0.59
N LEU A 41 13.05 16.17 -0.66
CA LEU A 41 13.01 15.29 0.50
C LEU A 41 14.36 14.66 0.74
N TYR A 42 14.76 14.59 2.00
CA TYR A 42 15.99 13.93 2.40
C TYR A 42 15.80 13.19 3.71
N CYS A 43 16.60 12.15 3.89
CA CYS A 43 16.66 11.40 5.12
C CYS A 43 17.79 11.94 5.98
N LYS A 44 17.50 12.14 7.27
CA LYS A 44 18.52 12.44 8.27
C LYS A 44 18.17 11.67 9.53
N ASP A 45 19.13 10.95 10.09
CA ASP A 45 18.92 10.15 11.31
C ASP A 45 17.70 9.18 11.22
N GLY A 46 17.46 8.62 10.04
CA GLY A 46 16.32 7.72 9.75
C GLY A 46 14.95 8.40 9.69
N SER A 47 14.90 9.73 9.84
CA SER A 47 13.68 10.52 9.75
C SER A 47 13.61 11.28 8.43
N LEU A 48 12.39 11.42 7.90
CA LEU A 48 12.13 12.11 6.65
C LEU A 48 12.04 13.63 6.91
N TYR A 49 12.89 14.39 6.24
CA TYR A 49 12.89 15.84 6.29
C TYR A 49 12.59 16.44 4.92
N GLN A 50 12.00 17.62 4.95
CA GLN A 50 11.63 18.36 3.76
C GLN A 50 12.44 19.67 3.69
N ARG A 51 13.12 19.92 2.57
CA ARG A 51 13.61 21.25 2.22
C ARG A 51 12.42 22.13 1.89
N ARG A 52 12.32 23.29 2.54
CA ARG A 52 11.26 24.28 2.31
C ARG A 52 11.04 24.52 0.81
N GLY A 53 9.84 24.21 0.32
CA GLY A 53 9.45 24.39 -1.08
C GLY A 53 7.94 24.19 -1.28
N ILE A 54 7.36 24.95 -2.20
CA ILE A 54 5.91 24.98 -2.51
C ILE A 54 5.48 23.71 -3.31
N PHE A 55 6.46 22.92 -3.75
CA PHE A 55 6.26 21.75 -4.64
C PHE A 55 5.79 20.48 -3.94
N TYR A 56 5.58 20.48 -2.63
CA TYR A 56 5.17 19.30 -1.86
C TYR A 56 3.85 18.69 -2.32
N ALA A 57 2.85 19.54 -2.61
CA ALA A 57 1.56 19.07 -3.09
C ALA A 57 1.67 18.41 -4.47
N PHE A 58 2.57 18.91 -5.33
CA PHE A 58 2.84 18.32 -6.64
C PHE A 58 3.59 17.00 -6.52
N SER A 59 4.53 16.88 -5.57
CA SER A 59 5.26 15.63 -5.37
C SER A 59 4.38 14.54 -4.75
N GLU A 60 3.45 14.88 -3.86
CA GLU A 60 2.47 13.91 -3.34
C GLU A 60 1.53 13.39 -4.44
N MET A 61 1.12 14.25 -5.37
CA MET A 61 0.34 13.83 -6.54
C MET A 61 1.15 12.93 -7.46
N ALA A 62 2.41 13.27 -7.75
CA ALA A 62 3.29 12.47 -8.58
C ALA A 62 3.55 11.07 -7.99
N ASP A 63 3.75 11.01 -6.68
CA ASP A 63 3.93 9.74 -5.96
C ASP A 63 2.66 8.91 -5.93
N SER A 64 1.50 9.56 -5.78
CA SER A 64 0.20 8.88 -5.87
C SER A 64 -0.01 8.30 -7.27
N MET A 65 0.36 9.04 -8.32
CA MET A 65 0.32 8.58 -9.72
C MET A 65 1.20 7.36 -9.97
N LYS A 66 2.38 7.29 -9.35
CA LYS A 66 3.27 6.10 -9.42
C LYS A 66 2.67 4.86 -8.73
N CYS A 67 1.69 5.05 -7.86
CA CYS A 67 1.04 4.00 -7.06
C CYS A 67 -0.41 3.69 -7.49
N ILE A 68 -0.89 4.06 -8.69
CA ILE A 68 -2.31 3.88 -9.06
C ILE A 68 -2.71 2.45 -9.48
N ASP A 69 -1.88 1.44 -9.20
CA ASP A 69 -2.14 0.06 -9.64
C ASP A 69 -3.45 -0.51 -9.05
N TYR A 70 -3.95 0.06 -7.95
CA TYR A 70 -5.23 -0.28 -7.32
C TYR A 70 -6.02 0.96 -6.87
N VAL A 71 -7.36 0.87 -6.84
CA VAL A 71 -8.29 1.96 -6.50
C VAL A 71 -8.03 2.61 -5.14
N ASP A 72 -7.69 1.80 -4.16
CA ASP A 72 -7.48 2.24 -2.78
C ASP A 72 -5.99 2.42 -2.44
N SER A 73 -5.15 2.47 -3.47
CA SER A 73 -3.70 2.62 -3.30
C SER A 73 -3.36 3.91 -2.58
N VAL A 74 -2.37 3.81 -1.71
CA VAL A 74 -1.79 4.93 -0.98
C VAL A 74 -0.28 4.87 -1.12
N SER A 75 0.32 6.01 -1.41
CA SER A 75 1.75 6.21 -1.43
C SER A 75 2.24 6.67 -0.05
N VAL A 76 3.26 6.00 0.49
CA VAL A 76 3.86 6.35 1.79
C VAL A 76 5.37 6.49 1.62
N ARG A 77 5.90 7.64 1.98
CA ARG A 77 7.35 7.90 1.96
C ARG A 77 8.00 7.37 3.22
N TYR A 78 9.22 6.85 3.10
CA TYR A 78 10.02 6.40 4.23
C TYR A 78 11.51 6.54 3.91
N CYS A 79 12.32 6.52 4.95
CA CYS A 79 13.76 6.50 4.83
C CYS A 79 14.29 5.08 4.86
N GLU A 80 15.14 4.74 3.89
CA GLU A 80 15.91 3.51 3.86
C GLU A 80 17.40 3.87 3.87
N GLY A 81 17.95 4.02 5.08
CA GLY A 81 19.23 4.70 5.27
C GLY A 81 19.12 6.18 4.91
N ASP A 82 20.02 6.66 4.05
CA ASP A 82 20.05 8.04 3.57
C ASP A 82 19.16 8.28 2.34
N LYS A 83 18.46 7.26 1.85
CA LYS A 83 17.62 7.35 0.66
C LYS A 83 16.15 7.50 1.02
N VAL A 84 15.48 8.41 0.33
CA VAL A 84 14.03 8.53 0.38
C VAL A 84 13.42 7.49 -0.55
N MET A 85 12.54 6.69 0.00
CA MET A 85 11.86 5.60 -0.68
C MET A 85 10.36 5.79 -0.59
N LEU A 86 9.64 5.25 -1.57
CA LEU A 86 8.20 5.29 -1.70
C LEU A 86 7.64 3.87 -1.59
N LYS A 87 6.70 3.64 -0.66
CA LYS A 87 5.91 2.40 -0.56
C LYS A 87 4.52 2.66 -1.12
N CYS A 88 4.13 1.88 -2.12
CA CYS A 88 2.74 1.80 -2.53
C CYS A 88 2.05 0.70 -1.72
N LYS A 89 0.99 1.07 -1.02
CA LYS A 89 0.17 0.16 -0.21
C LYS A 89 -1.25 0.13 -0.75
N ALA A 90 -1.83 -1.05 -0.83
CA ALA A 90 -3.23 -1.26 -1.18
C ALA A 90 -3.81 -2.36 -0.29
N SER A 91 -5.13 -2.45 -0.18
CA SER A 91 -5.76 -3.55 0.53
C SER A 91 -5.48 -4.87 -0.18
N ILE A 92 -5.43 -5.97 0.58
CA ILE A 92 -5.20 -7.29 -0.01
C ILE A 92 -6.30 -7.67 -1.02
N TYR A 93 -7.53 -7.19 -0.77
CA TYR A 93 -8.70 -7.45 -1.60
C TYR A 93 -8.67 -6.71 -2.93
N SER A 94 -7.93 -5.61 -3.03
CA SER A 94 -7.78 -4.84 -4.27
C SER A 94 -7.08 -5.65 -5.37
N ARG A 95 -6.27 -6.65 -4.98
CA ARG A 95 -5.71 -7.64 -5.92
C ARG A 95 -6.76 -8.55 -6.55
N PHE A 96 -7.84 -8.82 -5.83
CA PHE A 96 -8.94 -9.66 -6.29
C PHE A 96 -9.95 -8.86 -7.13
N PHE A 97 -10.22 -7.62 -6.73
CA PHE A 97 -10.94 -6.65 -7.55
C PHE A 97 -9.96 -5.97 -8.51
N LYS A 98 -9.45 -6.72 -9.49
CA LYS A 98 -8.70 -6.14 -10.62
C LYS A 98 -9.61 -5.13 -11.32
N GLN A 99 -9.43 -3.85 -11.03
CA GLN A 99 -9.71 -2.84 -12.02
C GLN A 99 -8.47 -2.78 -12.91
N LYS A 100 -8.62 -3.16 -14.18
CA LYS A 100 -7.78 -2.59 -15.24
C LYS A 100 -7.82 -1.09 -14.99
N GLY A 101 -6.65 -0.48 -14.82
CA GLY A 101 -6.54 0.97 -14.68
C GLY A 101 -7.48 1.61 -15.68
N ILE A 102 -8.28 2.55 -15.20
CA ILE A 102 -9.07 3.42 -16.07
C ILE A 102 -8.05 4.00 -17.06
N GLY A 103 -8.13 3.54 -18.31
CA GLY A 103 -7.41 4.13 -19.41
C GLY A 103 -7.82 5.59 -19.47
N LEU A 104 -6.94 6.45 -18.99
CA LEU A 104 -7.04 7.90 -19.15
C LEU A 104 -6.35 8.36 -20.46
N PHE A 105 -6.05 7.42 -21.36
CA PHE A 105 -5.57 7.65 -22.72
C PHE A 105 -5.97 6.47 -23.63
N ASP A 106 -7.17 6.53 -24.21
CA ASP A 106 -7.48 6.03 -25.56
C ASP A 106 -8.78 6.69 -26.03
#